data_AF-F0G4R3-F1
#
_entry.id   AF-F0G4R3-F1
#
_cell.length_a   1.000
_cell.length_b   1.000
_cell.length_c   1.000
_cell.angle_alpha   90.00
_cell.angle_beta   90.00
_cell.angle_gamma   90.00
#
_symmetry.space_group_name_H-M   'P 1'
#
loop_
_entity.id
_entity.type
_entity.pdbx_description
1 polymer ?
#
loop_
_entity_poly.entity_id
_entity_poly.type
_entity_poly.pdbx_seq_one_letter_code
_entity_poly.pdbx_strand_id
1 'polypeptide(L)'
;MTADEVVGPPLRLRPNELVLVRHVGVGGGPTHVQVVRYALSGRELTRSASGPLASLADLEHALHHMDAFPSVVVSRDARTMQLSVWIAPTGWTASQVDVEQTYAKFLAQHGLSNIASLGMPLPRGIRFAVALGTPPVEYVRTMPIGQ
;
A
#
# COMPACT_ATOMS: atom_id res chain seq x y z
N MET A 1 2.30 25.23 -3.88
CA MET A 1 2.48 23.78 -4.06
C MET A 1 2.41 23.50 -5.54
N THR A 2 3.50 23.07 -6.15
CA THR A 2 3.54 22.60 -7.54
C THR A 2 3.12 21.13 -7.57
N ALA A 3 2.38 20.73 -8.60
CA ALA A 3 1.81 19.38 -8.80
C ALA A 3 2.86 18.27 -9.04
N ASP A 4 4.08 18.46 -8.56
CA ASP A 4 5.25 17.60 -8.82
C ASP A 4 5.57 16.66 -7.64
N GLU A 5 4.86 16.80 -6.52
CA GLU A 5 4.98 15.92 -5.36
C GLU A 5 3.62 15.34 -5.01
N VAL A 6 3.43 14.04 -5.27
CA VAL A 6 2.37 13.28 -4.60
C VAL A 6 2.83 13.08 -3.17
N VAL A 7 2.26 13.87 -2.26
CA VAL A 7 2.63 13.88 -0.85
C VAL A 7 2.03 12.65 -0.16
N GLY A 8 2.84 11.62 0.06
CA GLY A 8 2.50 10.50 0.94
C GLY A 8 3.24 9.21 0.61
N PRO A 9 3.39 8.29 1.59
CA PRO A 9 3.98 6.99 1.33
C PRO A 9 3.11 6.21 0.32
N PRO A 10 3.70 5.40 -0.58
CA PRO A 10 2.96 4.55 -1.53
C PRO A 10 2.16 3.43 -0.84
N LEU A 11 2.14 3.42 0.49
CA LEU A 11 1.57 2.42 1.36
C LEU A 11 0.92 3.14 2.54
N ARG A 12 -0.37 2.90 2.74
CA ARG A 12 -1.14 3.45 3.86
C ARG A 12 -1.80 2.32 4.64
N LEU A 13 -1.50 2.27 5.93
CA LEU A 13 -2.14 1.40 6.90
C LEU A 13 -3.16 2.21 7.72
N ARG A 14 -4.40 1.73 7.78
CA ARG A 14 -5.43 2.21 8.68
C ARG A 14 -6.17 1.02 9.30
N PRO A 15 -6.88 1.22 10.42
CA PRO A 15 -7.77 0.19 10.93
C PRO A 15 -8.73 -0.27 9.81
N ASN A 16 -8.74 -1.57 9.52
CA ASN A 16 -9.58 -2.18 8.49
C ASN A 16 -9.39 -1.64 7.06
N GLU A 17 -8.28 -0.96 6.76
CA GLU A 17 -7.96 -0.50 5.41
C GLU A 17 -6.45 -0.60 5.10
N LEU A 18 -6.14 -1.22 3.96
CA LEU A 18 -4.83 -1.20 3.33
C LEU A 18 -4.94 -0.48 1.98
N VAL A 19 -4.10 0.54 1.75
CA VAL A 19 -3.94 1.16 0.42
C VAL A 19 -2.50 0.97 -0.05
N LEU A 20 -2.35 0.58 -1.31
CA LEU A 20 -1.08 0.30 -1.97
C LEU A 20 -1.03 0.98 -3.33
N VAL A 21 0.09 1.62 -3.64
CA VAL A 21 0.46 2.03 -5.00
C VAL A 21 1.44 1.00 -5.53
N ARG A 22 1.13 0.38 -6.67
CA ARG A 22 1.98 -0.64 -7.30
C ARG A 22 2.22 -0.32 -8.77
N HIS A 23 3.33 -0.81 -9.31
CA HIS A 23 3.58 -0.78 -10.74
C HIS A 23 2.66 -1.75 -11.50
N VAL A 24 2.23 -1.33 -12.70
CA VAL A 24 1.47 -2.16 -13.64
C VAL A 24 2.17 -2.11 -14.99
N GLY A 25 2.52 -3.30 -15.49
CA GLY A 25 3.34 -3.48 -16.69
C GLY A 25 4.71 -4.06 -16.35
N VAL A 26 5.12 -5.08 -17.10
CA VAL A 26 6.44 -5.72 -17.05
C VAL A 26 7.01 -5.64 -18.46
N GLY A 27 8.11 -4.91 -18.66
CA GLY A 27 8.76 -4.74 -19.97
C GLY A 27 9.19 -3.30 -20.29
N GLY A 28 9.64 -3.05 -21.52
CA GLY A 28 10.16 -1.75 -21.98
C GLY A 28 9.11 -0.71 -22.41
N GLY A 29 7.84 -0.90 -22.06
CA GLY A 29 6.77 0.07 -22.29
C GLY A 29 6.70 1.15 -21.21
N PRO A 30 5.78 2.12 -21.31
CA PRO A 30 5.63 3.15 -20.30
C PRO A 30 5.27 2.53 -18.93
N THR A 31 6.00 2.93 -17.90
CA THR A 31 5.72 2.52 -16.51
C THR A 31 4.42 3.16 -16.05
N HIS A 32 3.40 2.34 -15.74
CA HIS A 32 2.16 2.80 -15.13
C HIS A 32 2.12 2.39 -13.66
N VAL A 33 1.34 3.10 -12.86
CA VAL A 33 1.02 2.72 -11.49
C VAL A 33 -0.47 2.45 -11.33
N GLN A 34 -0.85 1.76 -10.25
CA GLN A 34 -2.23 1.51 -9.90
C GLN A 34 -2.38 1.59 -8.38
N VAL A 35 -3.47 2.22 -7.95
CA VAL A 35 -3.88 2.22 -6.55
C VAL A 35 -4.73 0.98 -6.30
N VAL A 36 -4.38 0.20 -5.29
CA VAL A 36 -5.13 -0.98 -4.83
C VAL A 36 -5.53 -0.75 -3.39
N ARG A 37 -6.80 -1.00 -3.07
CA ARG A 37 -7.36 -0.86 -1.74
C ARG A 37 -7.97 -2.18 -1.29
N TYR A 38 -7.67 -2.57 -0.05
CA TYR A 38 -8.42 -3.59 0.68
C TYR A 38 -9.13 -2.94 1.85
N ALA A 39 -10.43 -3.17 2.00
CA ALA A 39 -11.21 -2.60 3.08
C ALA A 39 -12.13 -3.67 3.69
N LEU A 40 -12.13 -3.74 5.02
CA LEU A 40 -13.07 -4.55 5.78
C LEU A 40 -14.19 -3.65 6.33
N SER A 41 -15.41 -3.86 5.86
CA SER A 41 -16.61 -3.17 6.36
C SER A 41 -17.61 -4.19 6.89
N GLY A 42 -17.89 -4.14 8.18
CA GLY A 42 -18.65 -5.19 8.85
C GLY A 42 -17.96 -6.54 8.69
N ARG A 43 -18.51 -7.40 7.84
CA ARG A 43 -17.94 -8.72 7.51
C ARG A 43 -17.45 -8.85 6.08
N GLU A 44 -17.63 -7.81 5.28
CA GLU A 44 -17.28 -7.82 3.89
C GLU A 44 -15.86 -7.28 3.71
N LEU A 45 -14.94 -8.17 3.32
CA LEU A 45 -13.63 -7.80 2.85
C LEU A 45 -13.72 -7.56 1.35
N THR A 46 -13.46 -6.32 0.95
CA THR A 46 -13.47 -5.90 -0.46
C THR A 46 -12.06 -5.60 -0.93
N ARG A 47 -11.81 -5.84 -2.21
CA ARG A 47 -10.62 -5.38 -2.93
C ARG A 47 -11.07 -4.50 -4.08
N SER A 48 -10.62 -3.26 -4.12
CA SER A 48 -10.84 -2.36 -5.25
C SER A 48 -9.51 -1.88 -5.84
N ALA A 49 -9.53 -1.45 -7.10
CA ALA A 49 -8.34 -0.91 -7.75
C ALA A 49 -8.69 0.12 -8.83
N SER A 50 -7.83 1.12 -8.99
CA SER A 50 -7.92 2.07 -10.11
C SER A 50 -7.61 1.39 -11.45
N GLY A 51 -7.84 2.08 -12.57
CA GLY A 51 -7.13 1.76 -13.82
C GLY A 51 -5.62 2.02 -13.71
N PRO A 52 -4.82 1.65 -14.73
CA PRO A 52 -3.44 2.11 -14.84
C PRO A 52 -3.38 3.64 -14.94
N LEU A 53 -2.47 4.24 -14.19
CA LEU A 53 -2.26 5.69 -14.08
C LEU A 53 -0.88 6.02 -14.64
N ALA A 54 -0.80 7.04 -15.48
CA ALA A 54 0.43 7.42 -16.19
C ALA A 54 1.08 8.69 -15.64
N SER A 55 0.40 9.44 -14.77
CA SER A 55 0.89 10.70 -14.22
C SER A 55 0.69 10.82 -12.70
N LEU A 56 1.46 11.72 -12.08
CA LEU A 56 1.33 12.07 -10.66
C LEU A 56 -0.03 12.71 -10.36
N ALA A 57 -0.55 13.56 -11.25
CA ALA A 57 -1.86 14.18 -11.10
C ALA A 57 -2.99 13.13 -11.10
N ASP A 58 -2.90 12.12 -11.97
CA ASP A 58 -3.86 11.01 -11.98
C ASP A 58 -3.78 10.18 -10.69
N LEU A 59 -2.55 9.98 -10.16
CA LEU A 59 -2.33 9.28 -8.91
C LEU A 59 -2.93 10.03 -7.71
N GLU A 60 -2.66 11.33 -7.58
CA GLU A 60 -3.24 12.17 -6.55
C GLU A 60 -4.77 12.14 -6.63
N HIS A 61 -5.33 12.36 -7.82
CA HIS A 61 -6.77 12.28 -8.04
C HIS A 61 -7.34 10.91 -7.64
N ALA A 62 -6.71 9.81 -8.03
CA ALA A 62 -7.16 8.47 -7.69
C ALA A 62 -7.15 8.21 -6.17
N LEU A 63 -6.13 8.68 -5.45
CA LEU A 63 -6.03 8.53 -3.98
C LEU A 63 -7.16 9.26 -3.23
N HIS A 64 -7.71 10.33 -3.81
CA HIS A 64 -8.86 11.05 -3.25
C HIS A 64 -10.22 10.44 -3.61
N HIS A 65 -10.32 9.63 -4.68
CA HIS A 65 -11.58 9.11 -5.22
C HIS A 65 -11.65 7.57 -5.21
N MET A 66 -11.03 6.92 -4.23
CA MET A 66 -10.90 5.45 -4.17
C MET A 66 -12.23 4.69 -4.06
N ASP A 67 -13.29 5.34 -3.58
CA ASP A 67 -14.62 4.72 -3.48
C ASP A 67 -15.28 4.50 -4.85
N ALA A 68 -14.80 5.17 -5.90
CA ALA A 68 -15.27 4.98 -7.28
C ALA A 68 -14.59 3.80 -8.01
N PHE A 69 -13.60 3.16 -7.38
CA PHE A 69 -12.85 2.09 -8.03
C PHE A 69 -13.71 0.84 -8.23
N PRO A 70 -13.59 0.15 -9.39
CA PRO A 70 -14.13 -1.19 -9.55
C PRO A 70 -13.67 -2.11 -8.41
N SER A 71 -14.60 -2.85 -7.83
CA SER A 71 -14.38 -3.64 -6.62
C SER A 71 -14.88 -5.08 -6.76
N VAL A 72 -14.25 -5.97 -5.99
CA VAL A 72 -14.64 -7.37 -5.84
C VAL A 72 -14.73 -7.69 -4.36
N VAL A 73 -15.80 -8.39 -3.98
CA VAL A 73 -15.93 -8.97 -2.64
C VAL A 73 -15.02 -10.19 -2.52
N VAL A 74 -13.97 -10.08 -1.72
CA VAL A 74 -13.01 -11.16 -1.46
C VAL A 74 -13.61 -12.17 -0.48
N SER A 75 -14.34 -11.69 0.53
CA SER A 75 -15.06 -12.52 1.48
C SER A 75 -16.24 -11.76 2.08
N ARG A 76 -17.34 -12.46 2.34
CA ARG A 76 -18.50 -11.94 3.09
C ARG A 76 -18.50 -12.35 4.57
N ASP A 77 -17.48 -13.09 5.00
CA ASP A 77 -17.43 -13.73 6.31
C ASP A 77 -16.17 -13.34 7.11
N ALA A 78 -15.50 -12.25 6.72
CA ALA A 78 -14.35 -11.73 7.44
C ALA A 78 -14.76 -11.20 8.81
N ARG A 79 -13.90 -11.45 9.80
CA ARG A 79 -14.12 -11.08 11.21
C ARG A 79 -13.16 -9.99 11.64
N THR A 80 -11.89 -10.14 11.27
CA THR A 80 -10.83 -9.19 11.59
C THR A 80 -9.89 -9.06 10.40
N MET A 81 -9.25 -7.90 10.33
CA MET A 81 -8.18 -7.61 9.39
C MET A 81 -7.03 -6.96 10.14
N GLN A 82 -5.85 -7.54 10.04
CA GLN A 82 -4.64 -7.07 10.70
C GLN A 82 -3.54 -6.88 9.67
N LEU A 83 -2.85 -5.76 9.78
CA LEU A 83 -1.84 -5.34 8.82
C LEU A 83 -0.58 -4.95 9.57
N SER A 84 0.56 -5.39 9.06
CA SER A 84 1.86 -4.87 9.49
C SER A 84 2.85 -4.85 8.34
N VAL A 85 3.87 -4.02 8.49
CA VAL A 85 4.87 -3.72 7.49
C VAL A 85 6.24 -3.90 8.10
N TRP A 86 7.15 -4.52 7.36
CA TRP A 86 8.51 -4.73 7.83
C TRP A 86 9.38 -3.53 7.51
N ILE A 87 9.91 -2.86 8.53
CA ILE A 87 10.85 -1.73 8.43
C ILE A 87 12.12 -2.11 9.17
N ALA A 88 13.28 -2.05 8.52
CA ALA A 88 14.56 -2.31 9.19
C ALA A 88 14.98 -1.08 10.03
N PRO A 89 15.70 -1.26 11.16
CA PRO A 89 15.97 -2.50 11.87
C PRO A 89 14.81 -2.94 12.81
N THR A 90 13.76 -2.14 12.94
CA THR A 90 12.68 -2.28 13.94
C THR A 90 11.85 -3.56 13.79
N GLY A 91 11.69 -4.08 12.57
CA GLY A 91 10.90 -5.27 12.27
C GLY A 91 9.47 -4.93 11.83
N TRP A 92 8.50 -5.78 12.20
CA TRP A 92 7.08 -5.59 11.85
C TRP A 92 6.45 -4.46 12.68
N THR A 93 5.88 -3.46 12.02
CA THR A 93 5.08 -2.40 12.65
C THR A 93 3.70 -2.28 11.99
N ALA A 94 2.68 -1.95 12.77
CA ALA A 94 1.35 -1.58 12.28
C ALA A 94 1.13 -0.05 12.32
N SER A 95 2.14 0.71 12.72
CA SER A 95 2.09 2.17 12.88
C SER A 95 2.25 2.85 11.53
N GLN A 96 1.21 3.59 11.11
CA GLN A 96 1.29 4.45 9.93
C GLN A 96 2.32 5.58 10.11
N VAL A 97 2.51 6.07 11.33
CA VAL A 97 3.50 7.11 11.64
C VAL A 97 4.91 6.60 11.37
N ASP A 98 5.20 5.35 11.73
CA ASP A 98 6.52 4.74 11.48
C ASP A 98 6.77 4.63 9.97
N VAL A 99 5.73 4.24 9.21
CA VAL A 99 5.78 4.17 7.74
C VAL A 99 6.06 5.55 7.14
N GLU A 100 5.30 6.58 7.53
CA GLU A 100 5.46 7.95 7.05
C GLU A 100 6.85 8.52 7.37
N GLN A 101 7.32 8.37 8.61
CA GLN A 101 8.66 8.83 9.00
C GLN A 101 9.76 8.12 8.22
N THR A 102 9.57 6.85 7.89
CA THR A 102 10.54 6.06 7.12
C THR A 102 10.65 6.58 5.69
N TYR A 103 9.50 6.81 5.03
CA TYR A 103 9.49 7.40 3.69
C TYR A 103 9.99 8.85 3.67
N ALA A 104 9.64 9.66 4.68
CA ALA A 104 10.13 11.04 4.79
C ALA A 104 11.66 11.10 4.94
N LYS A 105 12.24 10.23 5.78
CA LYS A 105 13.71 10.10 5.91
C LYS A 105 14.37 9.72 4.59
N PHE A 106 13.77 8.79 3.85
CA PHE A 106 14.25 8.39 2.54
C PHE A 106 14.23 9.57 1.55
N LEU A 107 13.10 10.27 1.43
CA LEU A 107 12.97 11.41 0.52
C LEU A 107 13.93 12.55 0.87
N ALA A 108 14.10 12.88 2.16
CA ALA A 108 15.03 13.91 2.59
C ALA A 108 16.50 13.61 2.21
N GLN A 109 16.86 12.32 2.11
CA GLN A 109 18.22 11.89 1.78
C GLN A 109 18.45 11.71 0.27
N HIS A 110 17.39 11.56 -0.52
CA HIS A 110 17.47 11.17 -1.93
C HIS A 110 16.69 12.09 -2.90
N GLY A 111 16.03 13.13 -2.40
CA GLY A 111 15.15 14.03 -3.16
C GLY A 111 15.84 14.89 -4.21
N LEU A 112 17.18 14.86 -4.32
CA LEU A 112 17.92 15.46 -5.42
C LEU A 112 19.11 14.54 -5.80
N SER A 113 18.95 13.76 -6.87
CA SER A 113 19.96 12.97 -7.60
C SER A 113 20.55 11.66 -7.01
N ASN A 114 20.42 10.63 -7.87
CA ASN A 114 21.34 9.54 -8.21
C ASN A 114 21.63 8.40 -7.19
N ILE A 115 21.14 7.20 -7.56
CA ILE A 115 21.76 5.86 -7.43
C ILE A 115 22.06 5.33 -6.00
N ALA A 116 22.03 6.15 -4.95
CA ALA A 116 22.38 5.75 -3.59
C ALA A 116 21.22 5.14 -2.76
N SER A 117 20.16 4.63 -3.38
CA SER A 117 18.98 4.08 -2.69
C SER A 117 19.13 2.61 -2.28
N LEU A 118 20.16 1.91 -2.78
CA LEU A 118 20.41 0.49 -2.50
C LEU A 118 20.90 0.29 -1.06
N GLY A 119 19.98 -0.06 -0.16
CA GLY A 119 20.31 -0.53 1.20
C GLY A 119 19.59 0.17 2.35
N MET A 120 18.84 1.25 2.09
CA MET A 120 18.12 2.00 3.12
C MET A 120 16.82 1.30 3.56
N PRO A 121 16.30 1.58 4.78
CA PRO A 121 15.19 0.83 5.37
C PRO A 121 13.84 1.26 4.80
N LEU A 122 13.64 1.15 3.49
CA LEU A 122 12.28 1.19 2.97
C LEU A 122 11.50 -0.03 3.49
N PRO A 123 10.17 0.07 3.64
CA PRO A 123 9.31 -1.08 3.84
C PRO A 123 9.67 -2.23 2.89
N ARG A 124 9.99 -3.40 3.45
CA ARG A 124 10.45 -4.58 2.67
C ARG A 124 9.37 -5.61 2.45
N GLY A 125 8.31 -5.58 3.25
CA GLY A 125 7.23 -6.53 3.13
C GLY A 125 6.00 -6.11 3.91
N ILE A 126 4.87 -6.68 3.51
CA ILE A 126 3.56 -6.51 4.13
C ILE A 126 3.15 -7.87 4.66
N ARG A 127 2.70 -7.93 5.91
CA ARG A 127 1.98 -9.06 6.49
C ARG A 127 0.51 -8.67 6.59
N PHE A 128 -0.32 -9.44 5.90
CA PHE A 128 -1.77 -9.27 5.86
C PHE A 128 -2.39 -10.51 6.50
N ALA A 129 -3.07 -10.35 7.63
CA ALA A 129 -3.82 -11.40 8.29
C ALA A 129 -5.33 -11.10 8.28
N VAL A 130 -6.14 -12.11 7.99
CA VAL A 130 -7.61 -12.04 8.02
C VAL A 130 -8.14 -13.26 8.75
N ALA A 131 -9.02 -13.07 9.73
CA ALA A 131 -9.80 -14.17 10.30
C ALA A 131 -11.14 -14.31 9.57
N LEU A 132 -11.49 -15.52 9.15
CA LEU A 132 -12.74 -15.86 8.46
C LEU A 132 -13.51 -16.93 9.25
N GLY A 133 -14.83 -17.03 9.09
CA GLY A 133 -15.57 -18.19 9.62
C GLY A 133 -16.11 -18.03 11.03
N THR A 134 -16.75 -19.11 11.48
CA THR A 134 -17.13 -19.38 12.89
C THR A 134 -17.06 -20.90 13.12
N PRO A 135 -16.08 -21.41 13.89
CA PRO A 135 -15.05 -20.66 14.61
C PRO A 135 -14.07 -19.93 13.65
N PRO A 136 -13.44 -18.81 14.09
CA PRO A 136 -12.53 -18.07 13.22
C PRO A 136 -11.27 -18.87 12.86
N VAL A 137 -10.92 -18.86 11.57
CA VAL A 137 -9.68 -19.41 11.02
C VAL A 137 -8.86 -18.25 10.46
N GLU A 138 -7.59 -18.15 10.88
CA GLU A 138 -6.69 -17.09 10.44
C GLU A 138 -5.96 -17.47 9.15
N TYR A 139 -6.01 -16.56 8.17
CA TYR A 139 -5.25 -16.63 6.93
C TYR A 139 -4.22 -15.51 6.93
N VAL A 140 -2.94 -15.86 6.88
CA VAL A 140 -1.83 -14.91 6.86
C VAL A 140 -1.09 -15.00 5.54
N ARG A 141 -0.87 -13.85 4.90
CA ARG A 141 0.00 -13.73 3.73
C ARG A 141 1.05 -12.66 3.95
N THR A 142 2.30 -13.05 3.71
CA THR A 142 3.45 -12.13 3.68
C THR A 142 3.82 -11.88 2.22
N MET A 143 3.93 -10.61 1.84
CA MET A 143 4.25 -10.18 0.48
C MET A 143 5.47 -9.26 0.53
N PRO A 144 6.54 -9.54 -0.25
CA PRO A 144 7.65 -8.59 -0.36
C PRO A 144 7.20 -7.33 -1.10
N ILE A 145 7.77 -6.18 -0.73
CA ILE A 145 7.67 -4.94 -1.50
C ILE A 145 8.91 -4.89 -2.39
N GLY A 146 8.70 -4.82 -3.71
CA GLY A 146 9.78 -4.68 -4.69
C GLY A 146 10.67 -3.48 -4.34
N GLN A 147 11.98 -3.67 -4.38
CA GLN A 147 12.98 -2.63 -4.17
C GLN A 147 13.36 -1.99 -5.52
#